data_AF-D1A7A4-F1
#
_entry.id   AF-D1A7A4-F1
#
_cell.length_a   1.000
_cell.length_b   1.000
_cell.length_c   1.000
_cell.angle_alpha   90.00
_cell.angle_beta   90.00
_cell.angle_gamma   90.00
#
_symmetry.space_group_name_H-M   'P 1'
#
loop_
_entity.id
_entity.type
_entity.pdbx_description
1 polymer ?
#
loop_
_entity_poly.entity_id
_entity_poly.type
_entity_poly.pdbx_seq_one_letter_code
_entity_poly.pdbx_strand_id
1 'polypeptide(L)'
;MSGFEEFYWDDFQGGRFPIARPRDERFLNLGLLLTSDIQRHGAEALEVLQLVELAREGKDDIPEWGGNATFTCFRPDGVEITDLSLDPRTQHYSLDEVHDSLIQYWDFLCPTIEERRRSLQEWAEFYTREHPEVTDPLHPCMAHLPLATSALPYTPRPR
;
A
#
# COMPACT_ATOMS: atom_id res chain seq x y z
N MET A 1 -4.14 11.77 -7.28
CA MET A 1 -3.29 11.22 -8.36
C MET A 1 -2.01 10.73 -7.72
N SER A 2 -1.55 9.52 -8.07
CA SER A 2 -0.29 8.98 -7.52
C SER A 2 0.91 9.90 -7.77
N GLY A 3 1.80 9.94 -6.78
CA GLY A 3 3.07 10.67 -6.83
C GLY A 3 4.14 10.02 -7.71
N PHE A 4 3.89 8.84 -8.28
CA PHE A 4 4.87 8.05 -8.99
C PHE A 4 4.57 7.93 -10.48
N GLU A 5 5.63 7.91 -11.29
CA GLU A 5 5.55 7.60 -12.71
C GLU A 5 5.36 6.11 -12.90
N GLU A 6 6.21 5.31 -12.26
CA GLU A 6 6.13 3.85 -12.25
C GLU A 6 6.85 3.25 -11.03
N PHE A 7 6.53 1.99 -10.79
CA PHE A 7 7.29 1.07 -9.96
C PHE A 7 7.86 -0.03 -10.85
N TYR A 8 9.09 -0.45 -10.57
CA TYR A 8 9.75 -1.50 -11.32
C TYR A 8 10.59 -2.35 -10.39
N TRP A 9 10.92 -3.55 -10.87
CA TRP A 9 11.78 -4.46 -10.14
C TRP A 9 13.23 -4.25 -10.58
N ASP A 10 14.13 -4.12 -9.61
CA ASP A 10 15.57 -4.11 -9.82
C ASP A 10 16.22 -5.35 -9.21
N ASP A 11 17.15 -5.94 -9.96
CA ASP A 11 17.89 -7.14 -9.55
C ASP A 11 19.25 -6.70 -9.00
N PHE A 12 19.39 -6.69 -7.68
CA PHE A 12 20.62 -6.28 -7.00
C PHE A 12 21.13 -7.39 -6.08
N GLN A 13 22.42 -7.75 -6.21
CA GLN A 13 23.08 -8.79 -5.41
C GLN A 13 22.31 -10.13 -5.29
N GLY A 14 21.60 -10.53 -6.35
CA GLY A 14 20.84 -11.79 -6.39
C GLY A 14 19.49 -11.73 -5.68
N GLY A 15 19.08 -10.56 -5.18
CA GLY A 15 17.72 -10.28 -4.74
C GLY A 15 16.99 -9.40 -5.73
N ARG A 16 15.65 -9.48 -5.73
CA ARG A 16 14.76 -8.64 -6.53
C ARG A 16 14.03 -7.67 -5.61
N PHE A 17 14.22 -6.38 -5.85
CA PHE A 17 13.71 -5.31 -4.99
C PHE A 17 12.80 -4.37 -5.78
N PRO A 18 11.71 -3.89 -5.15
CA PRO A 18 10.88 -2.87 -5.76
C PRO A 18 11.58 -1.51 -5.71
N ILE A 19 11.54 -0.76 -6.80
CA ILE A 19 12.06 0.61 -6.89
C ILE A 19 10.94 1.52 -7.40
N ALA A 20 10.90 2.75 -6.90
CA ALA A 20 9.95 3.77 -7.29
C ALA A 20 10.63 4.84 -8.14
N ARG A 21 9.99 5.27 -9.23
CA ARG A 21 10.33 6.53 -9.92
C ARG A 21 9.33 7.61 -9.52
N PRO A 22 9.67 8.49 -8.56
CA PRO A 22 8.79 9.58 -8.17
C PRO A 22 8.71 10.64 -9.27
N ARG A 23 7.55 11.31 -9.38
CA ARG A 23 7.34 12.44 -10.30
C ARG A 23 8.07 13.72 -9.87
N ASP A 24 8.38 13.81 -8.58
CA ASP A 24 8.98 14.97 -7.91
C ASP A 24 9.68 14.53 -6.61
N GLU A 25 10.71 15.26 -6.18
CA GLU A 25 11.49 15.02 -4.97
C GLU A 25 10.66 15.03 -3.68
N ARG A 26 9.49 15.69 -3.69
CA ARG A 26 8.58 15.67 -2.54
C ARG A 26 8.03 14.26 -2.23
N PHE A 27 8.14 13.30 -3.14
CA PHE A 27 7.66 11.93 -2.97
C PHE A 27 8.77 10.95 -2.55
N LEU A 28 9.97 11.44 -2.22
CA LEU A 28 11.07 10.58 -1.81
C LEU A 28 10.75 9.80 -0.53
N ASN A 29 10.16 10.44 0.49
CA ASN A 29 9.84 9.75 1.74
C ASN A 29 8.70 8.73 1.56
N LEU A 30 7.67 9.08 0.77
CA LEU A 30 6.65 8.11 0.38
C LEU A 30 7.26 6.94 -0.42
N GLY A 31 8.25 7.21 -1.28
CA GLY A 31 8.97 6.17 -2.01
C GLY A 31 9.75 5.24 -1.08
N LEU A 32 10.37 5.78 -0.02
CA LEU A 32 11.06 5.01 1.02
C LEU A 32 10.08 4.12 1.80
N LEU A 33 8.94 4.67 2.25
CA LEU A 33 7.89 3.90 2.90
C LEU A 33 7.46 2.70 2.02
N LEU A 34 7.18 2.94 0.74
CA LEU A 34 6.72 1.88 -0.17
C LEU A 34 7.81 0.82 -0.44
N THR A 35 9.02 1.25 -0.80
CA THR A 35 10.05 0.33 -1.33
C THR A 35 10.97 -0.27 -0.29
N SER A 36 11.17 0.40 0.86
CA SER A 36 12.11 -0.02 1.90
C SER A 36 11.43 -0.52 3.17
N ASP A 37 10.25 -0.01 3.50
CA ASP A 37 9.49 -0.48 4.67
C ASP A 37 8.52 -1.59 4.28
N ILE A 38 7.57 -1.30 3.39
CA ILE A 38 6.59 -2.31 2.88
C ILE A 38 7.29 -3.35 1.99
N GLN A 39 8.30 -2.93 1.22
CA GLN A 39 9.07 -3.80 0.32
C GLN A 39 8.14 -4.64 -0.58
N ARG A 40 8.25 -5.96 -0.55
CA ARG A 40 7.46 -6.90 -1.35
C ARG A 40 6.19 -7.40 -0.67
N HIS A 41 5.82 -6.84 0.48
CA HIS A 41 4.75 -7.34 1.34
C HIS A 41 3.42 -6.69 0.95
N GLY A 42 2.67 -7.32 0.04
CA GLY A 42 1.37 -6.80 -0.40
C GLY A 42 0.37 -6.60 0.76
N ALA A 43 0.39 -7.48 1.77
CA ALA A 43 -0.46 -7.35 2.95
C ALA A 43 -0.14 -6.09 3.79
N GLU A 44 1.14 -5.71 3.92
CA GLU A 44 1.55 -4.48 4.61
C GLU A 44 1.13 -3.24 3.82
N ALA A 45 1.18 -3.28 2.48
CA ALA A 45 0.63 -2.20 1.66
C ALA A 45 -0.87 -1.99 1.91
N LEU A 46 -1.62 -3.07 2.10
CA LEU A 46 -3.04 -3.02 2.48
C LEU A 46 -3.22 -2.49 3.91
N GLU A 47 -2.39 -2.93 4.86
CA GLU A 47 -2.44 -2.42 6.23
C GLU A 47 -2.24 -0.90 6.29
N VAL A 48 -1.22 -0.38 5.62
CA VAL A 48 -0.98 1.06 5.52
C VAL A 48 -2.14 1.77 4.81
N LEU A 49 -2.71 1.16 3.76
CA LEU A 49 -3.89 1.70 3.07
C LEU A 49 -5.12 1.77 3.99
N GLN A 50 -5.31 0.79 4.86
CA GLN A 50 -6.34 0.82 5.89
C GLN A 50 -6.13 1.99 6.87
N LEU A 51 -4.90 2.29 7.30
CA LEU A 51 -4.62 3.44 8.17
C LEU A 51 -4.99 4.78 7.48
N VAL A 52 -4.76 4.89 6.17
CA VAL A 52 -5.20 6.05 5.38
C VAL A 52 -6.73 6.17 5.37
N GLU A 53 -7.46 5.08 5.24
CA GLU A 53 -8.94 5.11 5.28
C GLU A 53 -9.48 5.47 6.66
N LEU A 54 -8.86 4.99 7.74
CA LEU A 54 -9.21 5.42 9.10
C LEU A 54 -9.06 6.94 9.26
N ALA A 55 -8.00 7.52 8.70
CA ALA A 55 -7.79 8.97 8.72
C ALA A 55 -8.84 9.70 7.87
N ARG A 56 -9.22 9.16 6.70
CA ARG A 56 -10.31 9.70 5.86
C ARG A 56 -11.68 9.65 6.54
N GLU A 57 -11.91 8.65 7.38
CA GLU A 57 -13.10 8.57 8.24
C GLU A 57 -13.09 9.61 9.38
N GLY A 58 -11.98 10.33 9.56
CA GLY A 58 -11.83 11.37 10.57
C GLY A 58 -11.26 10.88 11.90
N LYS A 59 -10.70 9.67 11.96
CA LYS A 59 -10.02 9.18 13.17
C LYS A 59 -8.67 9.89 13.33
N ASP A 60 -8.36 10.31 14.54
CA ASP A 60 -7.13 11.01 14.91
C ASP A 60 -6.26 10.24 15.91
N ASP A 61 -6.77 9.13 16.45
CA ASP A 61 -6.10 8.18 17.35
C ASP A 61 -5.53 6.97 16.61
N ILE A 62 -5.00 7.20 15.40
CA ILE A 62 -4.46 6.15 14.54
C ILE A 62 -3.03 5.80 14.98
N PRO A 63 -2.67 4.51 15.12
CA PRO A 63 -1.32 4.13 15.46
C PRO A 63 -0.31 4.63 14.41
N GLU A 64 0.86 5.03 14.91
CA GLU A 64 1.99 5.38 14.07
C GLU A 64 2.54 4.14 13.38
N TRP A 65 3.01 4.31 12.15
CA TRP A 65 3.64 3.24 11.37
C TRP A 65 5.15 3.47 11.32
N GLY A 66 5.91 2.58 11.95
CA GLY A 66 7.37 2.59 11.94
C GLY A 66 7.93 1.44 11.12
N GLY A 67 8.78 1.76 10.14
CA GLY A 67 9.51 0.78 9.34
C GLY A 67 11.02 0.84 9.59
N ASN A 68 11.78 0.36 8.61
CA ASN A 68 13.24 0.38 8.63
C ASN A 68 13.84 1.72 8.21
N ALA A 69 13.12 2.47 7.36
CA ALA A 69 13.57 3.67 6.68
C ALA A 69 12.72 4.90 7.02
N THR A 70 11.45 4.72 7.41
CA THR A 70 10.56 5.83 7.71
C THR A 70 9.76 5.64 8.99
N PHE A 71 9.26 6.77 9.48
CA PHE A 71 8.24 6.87 10.50
C PHE A 71 7.07 7.69 9.96
N THR A 72 5.85 7.15 10.06
CA THR A 72 4.66 7.71 9.42
C THR A 72 3.52 7.94 10.40
N CYS A 73 2.91 9.12 10.35
CA CYS A 73 1.70 9.47 11.09
C CYS A 73 0.54 9.73 10.12
N PHE A 74 -0.61 9.12 10.40
CA PHE A 74 -1.85 9.32 9.63
C PHE A 74 -2.82 10.16 10.45
N ARG A 75 -3.33 11.25 9.87
CA ARG A 75 -4.29 12.15 10.49
C ARG A 75 -5.36 12.61 9.51
N PRO A 76 -6.51 13.09 9.97
CA PRO A 76 -7.57 13.58 9.09
C PRO A 76 -7.16 14.72 8.15
N ASP A 77 -6.12 15.48 8.52
CA ASP A 77 -5.58 16.58 7.72
C ASP A 77 -4.44 16.18 6.77
N GLY A 78 -3.93 14.95 6.86
CA GLY A 78 -2.89 14.45 5.96
C GLY A 78 -2.04 13.32 6.55
N VAL A 79 -0.97 13.00 5.81
CA VAL A 79 0.04 12.02 6.21
C VAL A 79 1.39 12.71 6.33
N GLU A 80 2.06 12.51 7.46
CA GLU A 80 3.43 12.96 7.69
C GLU A 80 4.37 11.75 7.60
N ILE A 81 5.38 11.81 6.74
CA ILE A 81 6.41 10.77 6.64
C ILE A 81 7.77 11.40 6.91
N THR A 82 8.45 10.89 7.92
CA THR A 82 9.82 11.31 8.30
C THR A 82 10.79 10.19 7.95
N ASP A 83 11.84 10.48 7.18
CA ASP A 83 12.91 9.51 6.95
C ASP A 83 13.81 9.35 8.19
N LEU A 84 14.36 8.16 8.39
CA LEU A 84 15.20 7.81 9.53
C LEU A 84 16.71 7.93 9.22
N SER A 85 17.08 8.79 8.27
CA SER A 85 18.48 9.04 7.95
C SER A 85 19.19 9.87 9.02
N LEU A 86 20.49 10.14 8.83
CA LEU A 86 21.27 10.98 9.76
C LEU A 86 20.81 12.45 9.81
N ASP A 87 20.12 12.92 8.76
CA ASP A 87 19.52 14.26 8.69
C ASP A 87 18.04 14.13 8.29
N PRO A 88 17.18 13.74 9.25
CA PRO A 88 15.77 13.44 8.98
C PRO A 88 15.04 14.61 8.33
N ARG A 89 14.28 14.30 7.29
CA ARG A 89 13.35 15.22 6.64
C ARG A 89 11.94 14.68 6.80
N THR A 90 11.02 15.59 7.10
CA THR A 90 9.59 15.29 7.14
C THR A 90 8.92 15.86 5.91
N GLN A 91 8.07 15.06 5.27
CA GLN A 91 7.24 15.45 4.13
C GLN A 91 5.77 15.24 4.47
N HIS A 92 4.93 16.18 4.01
CA HIS A 92 3.48 16.17 4.20
C HIS A 92 2.78 15.82 2.89
N TYR A 93 1.80 14.92 2.98
CA TYR A 93 1.01 14.47 1.86
C TYR A 93 -0.48 14.57 2.17
N SER A 94 -1.28 14.82 1.14
CA SER A 94 -2.73 14.60 1.25
C SER A 94 -3.04 13.10 1.34
N LEU A 95 -4.17 12.77 1.97
CA LEU A 95 -4.65 11.38 2.05
C LEU A 95 -4.85 10.77 0.65
N ASP A 96 -5.29 11.56 -0.33
CA ASP A 96 -5.49 11.12 -1.71
C ASP A 96 -4.19 10.73 -2.42
N GLU A 97 -3.11 11.47 -2.17
CA GLU A 97 -1.80 11.16 -2.77
C GLU A 97 -1.24 9.85 -2.23
N VAL A 98 -1.38 9.62 -0.93
CA VAL A 98 -0.89 8.38 -0.29
C VAL A 98 -1.78 7.20 -0.69
N HIS A 99 -3.10 7.36 -0.66
CA HIS A 99 -4.06 6.35 -1.10
C HIS A 99 -3.79 5.89 -2.55
N ASP A 100 -3.70 6.82 -3.49
CA ASP A 100 -3.48 6.48 -4.90
C ASP A 100 -2.12 5.81 -5.14
N SER A 101 -1.09 6.25 -4.40
CA SER A 101 0.25 5.67 -4.51
C SER A 101 0.31 4.26 -3.93
N LEU A 102 -0.38 3.99 -2.82
CA LEU A 102 -0.49 2.66 -2.23
C LEU A 102 -1.25 1.70 -3.13
N ILE A 103 -2.37 2.12 -3.74
CA ILE A 103 -3.10 1.28 -4.71
C ILE A 103 -2.21 0.97 -5.91
N GLN A 104 -1.53 1.97 -6.48
CA GLN A 104 -0.62 1.74 -7.61
C GLN A 104 0.50 0.77 -7.23
N TYR A 105 1.05 0.91 -6.02
CA TYR A 105 2.13 0.06 -5.54
C TYR A 105 1.66 -1.38 -5.29
N TRP A 106 0.49 -1.55 -4.66
CA TRP A 106 -0.10 -2.85 -4.42
C TRP A 106 -0.43 -3.58 -5.73
N ASP A 107 -0.94 -2.86 -6.74
CA ASP A 107 -1.18 -3.40 -8.08
C ASP A 107 0.12 -3.87 -8.75
N PHE A 108 1.21 -3.13 -8.57
CA PHE A 108 2.54 -3.52 -9.03
C PHE A 108 3.09 -4.76 -8.31
N LEU A 109 2.90 -4.88 -6.99
CA LEU A 109 3.32 -6.03 -6.20
C LEU A 109 2.49 -7.28 -6.52
N CYS A 110 1.19 -7.10 -6.79
CA CYS A 110 0.22 -8.16 -7.02
C CYS A 110 -0.41 -8.02 -8.42
N PRO A 111 0.33 -8.30 -9.50
CA PRO A 111 -0.15 -8.09 -10.85
C PRO A 111 -1.28 -9.06 -11.25
N THR A 112 -1.37 -10.25 -10.64
CA THR A 112 -2.42 -11.23 -10.93
C THR A 112 -3.56 -11.22 -9.91
N ILE A 113 -4.74 -11.70 -10.32
CA ILE A 113 -5.91 -11.82 -9.44
C ILE A 113 -5.62 -12.76 -8.27
N GLU A 114 -4.88 -13.84 -8.51
CA GLU A 114 -4.48 -14.81 -7.49
C GLU A 114 -3.56 -14.19 -6.45
N GLU A 115 -2.59 -13.36 -6.86
CA GLU A 115 -1.71 -12.63 -5.93
C GLU A 115 -2.49 -11.59 -5.13
N ARG A 116 -3.42 -10.86 -5.76
CA ARG A 116 -4.30 -9.89 -5.08
C ARG A 116 -5.15 -10.55 -4.00
N ARG A 117 -5.77 -11.69 -4.32
CA ARG A 117 -6.55 -12.48 -3.37
C ARG A 117 -5.69 -13.00 -2.22
N ARG A 118 -4.49 -13.51 -2.52
CA ARG A 118 -3.56 -13.98 -1.50
C ARG A 118 -3.16 -12.85 -0.55
N SER A 119 -2.79 -11.70 -1.10
CA SER A 119 -2.41 -10.53 -0.30
C SER A 119 -3.56 -10.05 0.62
N LEU A 120 -4.81 -10.06 0.13
CA LEU A 120 -5.98 -9.74 0.95
C LEU A 120 -6.23 -10.78 2.04
N GLN A 121 -6.03 -12.06 1.73
CA GLN A 121 -6.14 -13.13 2.72
C GLN A 121 -5.07 -12.99 3.80
N GLU A 122 -3.82 -12.73 3.43
CA GLU A 122 -2.70 -12.49 4.36
C GLU A 122 -2.99 -11.29 5.26
N TRP A 123 -3.49 -10.19 4.70
CA TRP A 123 -3.95 -9.03 5.48
C TRP A 123 -5.07 -9.41 6.45
N ALA A 124 -6.10 -10.14 6.00
CA ALA A 124 -7.23 -10.55 6.83
C ALA A 124 -6.80 -11.47 7.99
N GLU A 125 -5.85 -12.38 7.74
CA GLU A 125 -5.26 -13.25 8.74
C GLU A 125 -4.45 -12.47 9.78
N PHE A 126 -3.69 -11.45 9.35
CA PHE A 126 -2.99 -10.55 10.27
C PHE A 126 -3.97 -9.72 11.10
N TYR A 127 -4.94 -9.08 10.44
CA TYR A 127 -5.94 -8.25 11.10
C TYR A 127 -6.74 -9.01 12.16
N THR A 128 -7.18 -10.24 11.84
CA THR A 128 -7.90 -11.10 12.79
C THR A 128 -7.04 -11.52 13.99
N ARG A 129 -5.71 -11.60 13.83
CA ARG A 129 -4.80 -11.93 14.93
C ARG A 129 -4.71 -10.80 15.95
N GLU A 130 -4.68 -9.55 15.47
CA GLU A 130 -4.66 -8.35 16.31
C GLU A 130 -6.07 -8.00 16.84
N HIS A 131 -7.11 -8.39 16.11
CA HIS A 131 -8.53 -8.14 16.42
C HIS A 131 -9.35 -9.45 16.42
N PRO A 132 -9.16 -10.32 17.43
CA PRO A 132 -9.78 -11.65 17.47
C PRO A 132 -11.32 -11.63 17.56
N GLU A 133 -11.91 -10.48 17.89
CA GLU A 133 -13.35 -10.24 17.89
C GLU A 133 -13.96 -10.09 16.48
N VAL A 134 -13.16 -9.80 15.46
CA VAL A 134 -13.62 -9.60 14.09
C VAL A 134 -13.55 -10.92 13.32
N THR A 135 -14.70 -11.39 12.83
CA THR A 135 -14.79 -12.58 11.96
C THR A 135 -14.97 -12.16 10.50
N ASP A 136 -14.11 -12.66 9.61
CA ASP A 136 -14.14 -12.39 8.16
C ASP A 136 -14.00 -10.89 7.81
N PRO A 137 -12.85 -10.26 8.16
CA PRO A 137 -12.66 -8.83 7.93
C PRO A 137 -12.65 -8.50 6.43
N LEU A 138 -13.37 -7.45 6.05
CA LEU A 138 -13.32 -6.87 4.71
C LEU A 138 -12.45 -5.61 4.73
N HIS A 139 -11.52 -5.51 3.79
CA HIS A 139 -10.65 -4.34 3.69
C HIS A 139 -11.47 -3.08 3.35
N PRO A 140 -11.25 -1.92 4.00
CA PRO A 140 -12.04 -0.70 3.73
C PRO A 140 -12.02 -0.26 2.26
N CYS A 141 -10.86 -0.36 1.59
CA CYS A 141 -10.73 -0.06 0.16
C CYS A 141 -11.25 -1.14 -0.81
N MET A 142 -11.95 -2.19 -0.37
CA MET A 142 -12.35 -3.30 -1.27
C MET A 142 -13.04 -2.84 -2.57
N ALA A 143 -13.81 -1.74 -2.53
CA ALA A 143 -14.49 -1.17 -3.70
C ALA A 143 -13.55 -0.44 -4.69
N HIS A 144 -12.36 -0.03 -4.22
CA HIS A 144 -11.37 0.72 -4.97
C HIS A 144 -10.19 -0.14 -5.44
N LEU A 145 -10.02 -1.33 -4.86
CA LEU A 145 -8.99 -2.27 -5.27
C LEU A 145 -9.30 -2.84 -6.66
N PRO A 146 -8.29 -3.03 -7.52
CA PRO A 146 -8.45 -3.65 -8.84
C PRO A 146 -8.71 -5.17 -8.73
N LEU A 147 -9.76 -5.57 -8.03
CA LEU A 147 -10.28 -6.94 -7.99
C LEU A 147 -11.29 -7.05 -9.13
N ALA A 148 -10.89 -7.66 -10.24
CA ALA A 148 -11.68 -7.68 -11.48
C ALA A 148 -13.19 -7.88 -11.23
N THR A 149 -14.00 -6.93 -11.69
CA THR A 149 -15.45 -7.11 -11.81
C THR A 149 -15.72 -8.06 -12.99
N SER A 150 -16.21 -9.26 -12.66
CA SER A 150 -16.88 -10.20 -13.54
C SER A 150 -16.07 -11.05 -14.53
N ALA A 151 -16.48 -12.32 -14.56
CA ALA A 151 -16.13 -13.33 -15.53
C ALA A 151 -16.41 -12.89 -16.97
N LEU A 152 -15.53 -13.30 -17.89
CA LEU A 152 -15.98 -13.74 -19.21
C LEU A 152 -16.04 -15.27 -19.18
N PRO A 153 -17.22 -15.90 -19.36
CA PRO A 153 -17.27 -17.32 -19.62
C PRO A 153 -16.59 -17.58 -20.97
N TYR A 154 -15.66 -18.54 -20.96
CA TYR A 154 -15.16 -19.17 -22.17
C TYR A 154 -16.35 -19.71 -22.99
N THR A 155 -16.69 -19.04 -24.10
CA THR A 155 -17.54 -19.62 -25.15
C THR A 155 -16.64 -20.42 -26.09
N PRO A 156 -16.77 -21.77 -26.17
CA PRO A 156 -16.10 -22.53 -27.21
C PRO A 156 -16.71 -22.14 -28.56
N ARG A 157 -15.85 -21.86 -29.55
CA ARG A 157 -16.30 -21.61 -30.92
C ARG A 157 -17.00 -22.87 -31.47
N PRO A 158 -18.17 -22.75 -32.11
CA PRO A 158 -18.72 -23.86 -32.87
C PRO A 158 -17.84 -24.11 -34.11
N ARG A 159 -17.65 -25.40 -34.45
CA ARG A 159 -17.13 -25.82 -35.75
C ARG A 159 -18.21 -25.68 -36.81
#